data_AF-A0A4Q3ZBI5-F1
#
_entry.id   AF-A0A4Q3ZBI5-F1
#
_cell.length_a   1.000
_cell.length_b   1.000
_cell.length_c   1.000
_cell.angle_alpha   90.00
_cell.angle_beta   90.00
_cell.angle_gamma   90.00
#
_symmetry.space_group_name_H-M   'P 1'
#
loop_
_entity.id
_entity.type
_entity.pdbx_description
1 polymer ?
#
loop_
_entity_poly.entity_id
_entity_poly.type
_entity_poly.pdbx_seq_one_letter_code
_entity_poly.pdbx_strand_id
1 'polypeptide(L)'
;MLSKHEMTDGRARLQKILNDRPPNSTEWNEAQNRFQFVDRLLTECLGWQVPYISVEEPDGDGGRIDYELGKPAKAILEAKREAVYFGDLPGNKRMQVRKLKPLLEASAELKATFMQCLQYCALKGVWLGIVCNGPQLMVFQAFSQHGSPIDGECYFFDGFQSYLENFSLLWKILSPEGIEENRAYRDIALHRSPRIPPKASETIADPMRYRYRSDFQENIRTLATLLLEEIEDNREVRKSFYRDCYVSVDANNRHTLLSKQIINNRYKRVADNGVAPKKLNLTKGNTDGGGIFSDPELEGAFSSRPVVVLGDVGVGKTSFFENLSFQIDESQHDNTIFLHLNLGQQGSIATDLRVNGGAISCQRAAQNPASSSVIGAPADALPM
;
A
#
# COMPACT_ATOMS: atom_id res chain seq x y z
N MET A 1 29.56 -11.50 1.16
CA MET A 1 30.58 -10.97 0.20
C MET A 1 30.30 -9.49 -0.05
N LEU A 2 31.29 -8.62 -0.26
CA LEU A 2 31.07 -7.19 -0.60
C LEU A 2 31.96 -6.77 -1.78
N SER A 3 31.41 -5.92 -2.65
CA SER A 3 32.08 -5.29 -3.77
C SER A 3 33.16 -4.34 -3.30
N LYS A 4 34.27 -4.30 -4.05
CA LYS A 4 35.37 -3.33 -3.84
C LYS A 4 35.07 -1.95 -4.40
N HIS A 5 34.01 -1.82 -5.19
CA HIS A 5 33.72 -0.63 -5.97
C HIS A 5 32.31 -0.13 -5.65
N GLU A 6 32.10 1.17 -5.84
CA GLU A 6 30.74 1.69 -5.91
C GLU A 6 30.15 1.44 -7.29
N MET A 7 28.82 1.38 -7.38
CA MET A 7 28.11 1.15 -8.65
C MET A 7 28.45 2.21 -9.71
N THR A 8 28.63 3.47 -9.29
CA THR A 8 29.01 4.59 -10.16
C THR A 8 30.39 4.39 -10.78
N ASP A 9 31.37 3.97 -9.99
CA ASP A 9 32.72 3.63 -10.45
C ASP A 9 32.70 2.44 -11.41
N GLY A 10 31.93 1.39 -11.05
CA GLY A 10 31.76 0.21 -11.89
C GLY A 10 31.23 0.55 -13.29
N ARG A 11 30.22 1.44 -13.35
CA ARG A 11 29.65 1.92 -14.62
C ARG A 11 30.66 2.69 -15.44
N ALA A 12 31.42 3.59 -14.81
CA ALA A 12 32.43 4.39 -15.49
C ALA A 12 33.55 3.50 -16.07
N ARG A 13 33.96 2.46 -15.34
CA ARG A 13 34.93 1.48 -15.81
C ARG A 13 34.38 0.65 -16.97
N LEU A 14 33.12 0.24 -16.91
CA LEU A 14 32.49 -0.45 -18.04
C LEU A 14 32.50 0.42 -19.29
N GLN A 15 32.13 1.69 -19.17
CA GLN A 15 32.21 2.64 -20.28
C GLN A 15 33.62 2.73 -20.85
N LYS A 16 34.64 2.76 -19.99
CA LYS A 16 36.04 2.80 -20.41
C LYS A 16 36.45 1.52 -21.15
N ILE A 17 36.11 0.34 -20.64
CA ILE A 17 36.37 -0.95 -21.31
C ILE A 17 35.81 -0.96 -22.73
N LEU A 18 34.58 -0.46 -22.89
CA LEU A 18 33.89 -0.44 -24.17
C LEU A 18 34.47 0.61 -25.14
N ASN A 19 34.93 1.76 -24.62
CA ASN A 19 35.59 2.80 -25.43
C ASN A 19 37.01 2.40 -25.85
N ASP A 20 37.73 1.64 -25.02
CA ASP A 20 39.09 1.15 -25.30
C ASP A 20 39.08 0.01 -26.33
N ARG A 21 37.90 -0.46 -26.76
CA ARG A 21 37.77 -1.50 -27.77
C ARG A 21 38.24 -0.98 -29.14
N PRO A 22 39.14 -1.70 -29.85
CA PRO A 22 39.57 -1.29 -31.18
C PRO A 22 38.37 -1.18 -32.13
N PRO A 23 38.22 -0.09 -32.90
CA PRO A 23 37.09 0.10 -33.82
C PRO A 23 37.02 -0.96 -34.94
N ASN A 24 38.14 -1.64 -35.21
CA ASN A 24 38.25 -2.77 -36.15
C ASN A 24 38.49 -4.11 -35.42
N SER A 25 38.06 -4.25 -34.17
CA SER A 25 38.29 -5.49 -33.42
C SER A 25 37.69 -6.67 -34.18
N THR A 26 38.52 -7.64 -34.52
CA THR A 26 38.08 -9.00 -34.85
C THR A 26 37.31 -9.56 -33.66
N GLU A 27 36.24 -10.30 -33.91
CA GLU A 27 35.46 -11.00 -32.88
C GLU A 27 36.41 -11.76 -31.97
N TRP A 28 36.32 -11.52 -30.66
CA TRP A 28 37.20 -12.18 -29.72
C TRP A 28 36.92 -13.68 -29.68
N ASN A 29 37.99 -14.48 -29.79
CA ASN A 29 37.90 -15.89 -29.45
C ASN A 29 37.55 -16.05 -27.96
N GLU A 30 37.22 -17.26 -27.53
CA GLU A 30 36.69 -17.50 -26.19
C GLU A 30 37.67 -17.07 -25.08
N ALA A 31 38.95 -17.42 -25.18
CA ALA A 31 39.97 -17.03 -24.22
C ALA A 31 40.18 -15.50 -24.18
N GLN A 32 40.13 -14.85 -25.34
CA GLN A 32 40.24 -13.40 -25.44
C GLN A 32 39.00 -12.70 -24.88
N ASN A 33 37.80 -13.24 -25.10
CA ASN A 33 36.57 -12.69 -24.52
C ASN A 33 36.57 -12.83 -22.99
N ARG A 34 37.02 -13.98 -22.48
CA ARG A 34 37.24 -14.20 -21.05
C ARG A 34 38.17 -13.14 -20.45
N PHE A 35 39.35 -12.97 -21.02
CA PHE A 35 40.37 -12.05 -20.52
C PHE A 35 40.03 -10.56 -20.72
N GLN A 36 39.58 -10.17 -21.91
CA GLN A 36 39.35 -8.76 -22.27
C GLN A 36 38.02 -8.21 -21.77
N PHE A 37 37.03 -9.07 -21.53
CA PHE A 37 35.71 -8.63 -21.12
C PHE A 37 35.22 -9.27 -19.82
N VAL A 38 35.08 -10.60 -19.76
CA VAL A 38 34.40 -11.26 -18.62
C VAL A 38 35.16 -11.01 -17.31
N ASP A 39 36.48 -11.22 -17.32
CA ASP A 39 37.35 -10.98 -16.15
C ASP A 39 37.20 -9.53 -15.66
N ARG A 40 37.32 -8.58 -16.59
CA ARG A 40 37.25 -7.15 -16.29
C ARG A 40 35.85 -6.73 -15.84
N LEU A 41 34.80 -7.27 -16.44
CA LEU A 41 33.42 -7.06 -16.02
C LEU A 41 33.23 -7.52 -14.57
N LEU A 42 33.70 -8.71 -14.22
CA LEU A 42 33.58 -9.24 -12.86
C LEU A 42 34.41 -8.43 -11.86
N THR A 43 35.70 -8.21 -12.12
CA THR A 43 36.62 -7.63 -11.14
C THR A 43 36.66 -6.11 -11.16
N GLU A 44 36.72 -5.48 -12.33
CA GLU A 44 36.83 -4.03 -12.46
C GLU A 44 35.47 -3.35 -12.40
N CYS A 45 34.43 -3.94 -12.98
CA CYS A 45 33.11 -3.31 -13.07
C CYS A 45 32.14 -3.73 -11.97
N LEU A 46 32.01 -5.00 -11.64
CA LEU A 46 31.08 -5.49 -10.59
C LEU A 46 31.76 -5.57 -9.21
N GLY A 47 33.09 -5.50 -9.17
CA GLY A 47 33.91 -5.45 -7.96
C GLY A 47 34.06 -6.77 -7.23
N TRP A 48 33.96 -7.89 -7.96
CA TRP A 48 34.32 -9.21 -7.43
C TRP A 48 35.79 -9.25 -7.02
N GLN A 49 36.06 -9.88 -5.88
CA GLN A 49 37.41 -10.11 -5.41
C GLN A 49 37.88 -11.49 -5.87
N VAL A 50 39.14 -11.59 -6.29
CA VAL A 50 39.77 -12.85 -6.74
C VAL A 50 39.53 -14.04 -5.80
N PRO A 51 39.56 -13.90 -4.46
CA PRO A 51 39.28 -15.04 -3.58
C PRO A 51 37.90 -15.67 -3.75
N TYR A 52 36.94 -14.97 -4.34
CA TYR A 52 35.56 -15.40 -4.55
C TYR A 52 35.24 -15.75 -6.00
N ILE A 53 36.25 -15.77 -6.87
CA ILE A 53 36.14 -16.25 -8.24
C ILE A 53 37.06 -17.47 -8.35
N SER A 54 36.51 -18.61 -8.73
CA SER A 54 37.28 -19.77 -9.15
C SER A 54 37.10 -19.95 -10.66
N VAL A 55 38.18 -20.23 -11.37
CA VAL A 55 38.22 -20.31 -12.84
C VAL A 55 38.70 -21.69 -13.24
N GLU A 56 38.14 -22.26 -14.31
CA GLU A 56 38.53 -23.58 -14.84
C GLU A 56 38.39 -24.71 -13.80
N GLU A 57 37.38 -24.60 -12.93
CA GLU A 57 37.11 -25.60 -11.90
C GLU A 57 36.58 -26.89 -12.54
N PRO A 58 37.10 -28.06 -12.15
CA PRO A 58 36.54 -29.32 -12.61
C PRO A 58 35.09 -29.48 -12.13
N ASP A 59 34.23 -29.94 -13.03
CA ASP A 59 32.83 -30.21 -12.75
C ASP A 59 32.60 -31.57 -12.04
N GLY A 60 33.62 -32.45 -12.06
CA GLY A 60 33.59 -33.80 -11.51
C GLY A 60 33.25 -34.91 -12.51
N ASP A 61 32.95 -34.55 -13.76
CA ASP A 61 32.57 -35.46 -14.86
C ASP A 61 33.41 -35.23 -16.14
N GLY A 62 34.60 -34.64 -15.97
CA GLY A 62 35.57 -34.41 -17.05
C GLY A 62 35.40 -33.10 -17.81
N GLY A 63 34.38 -32.29 -17.48
CA GLY A 63 34.21 -30.93 -17.95
C GLY A 63 34.91 -29.89 -17.05
N ARG A 64 34.87 -28.64 -17.51
CA ARG A 64 35.41 -27.50 -16.78
C ARG A 64 34.45 -26.33 -16.81
N ILE A 65 34.29 -25.72 -15.65
CA ILE A 65 33.46 -24.55 -15.44
C ILE A 65 34.33 -23.32 -15.66
N ASP A 66 33.93 -22.44 -16.57
CA ASP A 66 34.70 -21.23 -16.86
C ASP A 66 34.84 -20.36 -15.62
N TYR A 67 33.72 -20.05 -14.93
CA TYR A 67 33.74 -19.27 -13.70
C TYR A 67 32.73 -19.80 -12.68
N GLU A 68 33.22 -20.02 -11.46
CA GLU A 68 32.42 -20.25 -10.26
C GLU A 68 32.53 -19.01 -9.35
N LEU A 69 31.39 -18.41 -9.04
CA LEU A 69 31.30 -17.17 -8.26
C LEU A 69 30.73 -17.49 -6.88
N GLY A 70 31.49 -17.16 -5.82
CA GLY A 70 31.06 -17.39 -4.45
C GLY A 70 32.01 -18.32 -3.68
N LYS A 71 32.09 -18.15 -2.35
CA LYS A 71 32.60 -19.19 -1.44
C LYS A 71 31.68 -19.31 -0.23
N PRO A 72 30.79 -20.33 -0.17
CA PRO A 72 30.58 -21.40 -1.17
C PRO A 72 30.03 -20.87 -2.51
N ALA A 73 30.10 -21.67 -3.58
CA ALA A 73 29.58 -21.33 -4.91
C ALA A 73 28.12 -20.85 -4.86
N LYS A 74 27.82 -19.74 -5.55
CA LYS A 74 26.49 -19.10 -5.60
C LYS A 74 26.01 -18.84 -7.02
N ALA A 75 26.92 -18.67 -7.99
CA ALA A 75 26.58 -18.55 -9.39
C ALA A 75 27.64 -19.21 -10.28
N ILE A 76 27.22 -19.67 -11.45
CA ILE A 76 28.11 -20.21 -12.48
C ILE A 76 27.97 -19.36 -13.73
N LEU A 77 29.10 -18.98 -14.33
CA LEU A 77 29.15 -18.26 -15.59
C LEU A 77 29.87 -19.10 -16.63
N GLU A 78 29.17 -19.37 -17.75
CA GLU A 78 29.69 -20.01 -18.94
C GLU A 78 29.97 -18.94 -20.02
N ALA A 79 31.21 -18.86 -20.47
CA ALA A 79 31.64 -17.91 -21.48
C ALA A 79 31.73 -18.57 -22.86
N LYS A 80 31.39 -17.82 -23.91
CA LYS A 80 31.60 -18.22 -25.31
C LYS A 80 32.40 -17.17 -26.05
N ARG A 81 32.93 -17.55 -27.22
CA ARG A 81 33.53 -16.61 -28.17
C ARG A 81 32.49 -15.62 -28.68
N GLU A 82 32.92 -14.42 -29.01
CA GLU A 82 32.03 -13.34 -29.46
C GLU A 82 31.30 -13.66 -30.77
N ALA A 83 31.97 -14.41 -31.66
CA ALA A 83 31.40 -14.90 -32.93
C ALA A 83 30.14 -15.76 -32.75
N VAL A 84 29.93 -16.35 -31.58
CA VAL A 84 28.75 -17.17 -31.29
C VAL A 84 27.63 -16.23 -30.90
N TYR A 85 26.85 -15.81 -31.88
CA TYR A 85 25.71 -14.92 -31.67
C TYR A 85 24.47 -15.68 -31.19
N PHE A 86 23.76 -15.14 -30.20
CA PHE A 86 22.56 -15.75 -29.60
C PHE A 86 21.24 -15.29 -30.24
N GLY A 87 21.32 -14.62 -31.39
CA GLY A 87 20.17 -14.16 -32.17
C GLY A 87 19.75 -12.72 -31.88
N ASP A 88 19.05 -12.12 -32.85
CA ASP A 88 18.47 -10.77 -32.77
C ASP A 88 17.15 -10.84 -32.00
N LEU A 89 17.24 -10.64 -30.69
CA LEU A 89 16.07 -10.73 -29.82
C LEU A 89 15.47 -9.33 -29.64
N PRO A 90 14.14 -9.17 -29.73
CA PRO A 90 13.52 -7.84 -29.74
C PRO A 90 13.88 -7.06 -28.47
N GLY A 91 14.70 -6.01 -28.63
CA GLY A 91 15.13 -5.14 -27.54
C GLY A 91 13.95 -4.33 -26.99
N ASN A 92 13.62 -4.53 -25.72
CA ASN A 92 12.71 -3.63 -25.03
C ASN A 92 13.54 -2.47 -24.49
N LYS A 93 13.04 -1.23 -24.61
CA LYS A 93 13.68 -0.02 -24.06
C LYS A 93 13.93 -0.08 -22.54
N ARG A 94 13.23 -0.97 -21.83
CA ARG A 94 13.44 -1.26 -20.41
C ARG A 94 13.78 -2.73 -20.26
N MET A 95 14.89 -3.03 -19.58
CA MET A 95 15.23 -4.40 -19.24
C MET A 95 14.14 -4.99 -18.34
N GLN A 96 13.61 -6.13 -18.74
CA GLN A 96 12.56 -6.85 -18.02
C GLN A 96 12.88 -8.34 -18.04
N VAL A 97 12.33 -9.04 -17.06
CA VAL A 97 12.35 -10.51 -17.03
C VAL A 97 11.58 -11.03 -18.24
N ARG A 98 12.13 -12.03 -18.92
CA ARG A 98 11.54 -12.66 -20.12
C ARG A 98 11.45 -14.16 -19.96
N LYS A 99 10.54 -14.78 -20.69
CA LYS A 99 10.47 -16.25 -20.81
C LYS A 99 11.70 -16.77 -21.53
N LEU A 100 12.30 -17.84 -21.02
CA LEU A 100 13.48 -18.49 -21.60
C LEU A 100 13.14 -19.18 -22.93
N LYS A 101 12.05 -19.96 -22.94
CA LYS A 101 11.69 -20.85 -24.05
C LYS A 101 11.73 -20.18 -25.44
N PRO A 102 11.13 -19.01 -25.69
CA PRO A 102 11.22 -18.36 -26.99
C PRO A 102 12.65 -17.98 -27.40
N LEU A 103 13.51 -17.62 -26.43
CA LEU A 103 14.91 -17.26 -26.70
C LEU A 103 15.71 -18.52 -27.08
N LEU A 104 15.50 -19.62 -26.36
CA LEU A 104 16.14 -20.91 -26.61
C LEU A 104 15.69 -21.56 -27.93
N GLU A 105 14.46 -21.27 -28.37
CA GLU A 105 13.95 -21.71 -29.68
C GLU A 105 14.50 -20.84 -30.83
N ALA A 106 14.84 -19.58 -30.56
CA ALA A 106 15.38 -18.65 -31.55
C ALA A 106 16.87 -18.87 -31.89
N SER A 107 17.67 -19.43 -30.96
CA SER A 107 19.09 -19.71 -31.19
C SER A 107 19.50 -21.09 -30.63
N ALA A 108 20.02 -21.94 -31.52
CA ALA A 108 20.53 -23.25 -31.16
C ALA A 108 21.81 -23.16 -30.30
N GLU A 109 22.64 -22.16 -30.57
CA GLU A 109 23.88 -21.84 -29.85
C GLU A 109 23.59 -21.38 -28.43
N LEU A 110 22.59 -20.50 -28.25
CA LEU A 110 22.13 -20.08 -26.93
C LEU A 110 21.59 -21.28 -26.14
N LYS A 111 20.79 -22.14 -26.80
CA LYS A 111 20.25 -23.35 -26.18
C LYS A 111 21.33 -24.33 -25.74
N ALA A 112 22.33 -24.58 -26.59
CA ALA A 112 23.45 -25.46 -26.24
C ALA A 112 24.23 -24.92 -25.04
N THR A 113 24.53 -23.61 -25.05
CA THR A 113 25.28 -22.95 -23.97
C THR A 113 24.48 -22.90 -22.66
N PHE A 114 23.17 -22.63 -22.74
CA PHE A 114 22.26 -22.70 -21.60
C PHE A 114 22.25 -24.10 -20.97
N MET A 115 22.13 -25.16 -21.79
CA MET A 115 22.10 -26.53 -21.28
C MET A 115 23.43 -26.92 -20.62
N GLN A 116 24.55 -26.49 -21.19
CA GLN A 116 25.88 -26.69 -20.59
C GLN A 116 25.98 -25.99 -19.23
N CYS A 117 25.62 -24.70 -19.15
CA CYS A 117 25.61 -23.95 -17.89
C CYS A 117 24.66 -24.56 -16.85
N LEU A 118 23.48 -25.03 -17.28
CA LEU A 118 22.49 -25.70 -16.43
C LEU A 118 23.04 -27.02 -15.86
N GLN A 119 23.79 -27.79 -16.63
CA GLN A 119 24.43 -29.02 -16.16
C GLN A 119 25.47 -28.72 -15.08
N TYR A 120 26.29 -27.70 -15.26
CA TYR A 120 27.24 -27.27 -14.24
C TYR A 120 26.54 -26.79 -12.96
N CYS A 121 25.44 -26.04 -13.10
CA CYS A 121 24.60 -25.64 -11.97
C CYS A 121 24.03 -26.85 -11.23
N ALA A 122 23.60 -27.88 -11.97
CA ALA A 122 23.12 -29.15 -11.42
C ALA A 122 24.19 -29.88 -10.60
N LEU A 123 25.39 -30.04 -11.15
CA LEU A 123 26.49 -30.75 -10.50
C LEU A 123 26.98 -30.05 -9.23
N LYS A 124 27.02 -28.71 -9.23
CA LYS A 124 27.50 -27.91 -8.08
C LYS A 124 26.39 -27.50 -7.10
N GLY A 125 25.12 -27.80 -7.39
CA GLY A 125 23.99 -27.37 -6.57
C GLY A 125 23.78 -25.86 -6.53
N VAL A 126 24.14 -25.16 -7.61
CA VAL A 126 24.11 -23.70 -7.73
C VAL A 126 22.83 -23.24 -8.43
N TRP A 127 22.20 -22.19 -7.91
CA TRP A 127 20.84 -21.80 -8.33
C TRP A 127 20.80 -20.74 -9.42
N LEU A 128 21.92 -20.03 -9.65
CA LEU A 128 22.03 -18.95 -10.62
C LEU A 128 23.01 -19.32 -11.73
N GLY A 129 22.52 -19.38 -12.96
CA GLY A 129 23.32 -19.59 -14.16
C GLY A 129 23.45 -18.32 -14.97
N ILE A 130 24.64 -18.10 -15.55
CA ILE A 130 24.97 -16.95 -16.37
C ILE A 130 25.62 -17.46 -17.65
N VAL A 131 25.16 -16.97 -18.80
CA VAL A 131 25.75 -17.25 -20.10
C VAL A 131 26.21 -15.93 -20.71
N CYS A 132 27.43 -15.87 -21.23
CA CYS A 132 28.00 -14.65 -21.79
C CYS A 132 28.85 -14.93 -23.03
N ASN A 133 28.58 -14.25 -24.14
CA ASN A 133 29.47 -14.25 -25.32
C ASN A 133 30.22 -12.91 -25.48
N GLY A 134 30.12 -12.03 -24.48
CA GLY A 134 30.62 -10.64 -24.55
C GLY A 134 29.47 -9.67 -24.81
N PRO A 135 29.05 -9.45 -26.06
CA PRO A 135 27.97 -8.51 -26.36
C PRO A 135 26.61 -8.91 -25.76
N GLN A 136 26.36 -10.20 -25.56
CA GLN A 136 25.10 -10.72 -25.04
C GLN A 136 25.33 -11.49 -23.73
N LEU A 137 24.44 -11.28 -22.77
CA LEU A 137 24.48 -11.95 -21.48
C LEU A 137 23.09 -12.33 -20.99
N MET A 138 22.95 -13.58 -20.57
CA MET A 138 21.73 -14.13 -20.03
C MET A 138 21.93 -14.54 -18.56
N VAL A 139 21.03 -14.12 -17.68
CA VAL A 139 21.01 -14.54 -16.26
C VAL A 139 19.71 -15.26 -15.98
N PHE A 140 19.78 -16.51 -15.52
CA PHE A 140 18.62 -17.36 -15.33
C PHE A 140 18.69 -18.16 -14.03
N GLN A 141 17.53 -18.68 -13.61
CA GLN A 141 17.45 -19.62 -12.49
C GLN A 141 17.65 -21.06 -12.98
N ALA A 142 18.64 -21.76 -12.45
CA ALA A 142 18.91 -23.15 -12.79
C ALA A 142 17.82 -24.09 -12.26
N PHE A 143 17.20 -23.75 -11.11
CA PHE A 143 16.15 -24.55 -10.50
C PHE A 143 14.93 -23.70 -10.18
N SER A 144 13.76 -24.31 -10.35
CA SER A 144 12.50 -23.69 -9.95
C SER A 144 11.60 -24.69 -9.27
N GLN A 145 10.86 -24.22 -8.26
CA GLN A 145 9.86 -25.03 -7.56
C GLN A 145 8.60 -25.26 -8.40
N HIS A 146 8.45 -24.54 -9.52
CA HIS A 146 7.21 -24.47 -10.29
C HIS A 146 7.32 -25.03 -11.72
N GLY A 147 8.34 -25.85 -12.01
CA GLY A 147 8.46 -26.56 -13.28
C GLY A 147 9.88 -26.64 -13.84
N SER A 148 10.00 -27.05 -15.10
CA SER A 148 11.28 -27.20 -15.82
C SER A 148 12.05 -25.88 -15.90
N PRO A 149 13.41 -25.91 -15.80
CA PRO A 149 14.25 -24.73 -16.01
C PRO A 149 14.05 -24.07 -17.38
N ILE A 150 13.74 -24.85 -18.42
CA ILE A 150 13.53 -24.37 -19.79
C ILE A 150 12.28 -23.47 -19.89
N ASP A 151 11.24 -23.78 -19.11
CA ASP A 151 10.02 -22.96 -19.03
C ASP A 151 10.16 -21.78 -18.05
N GLY A 152 11.39 -21.55 -17.57
CA GLY A 152 11.73 -20.49 -16.66
C GLY A 152 11.84 -19.13 -17.32
N GLU A 153 12.51 -18.25 -16.60
CA GLU A 153 12.61 -16.84 -16.91
C GLU A 153 14.04 -16.35 -16.71
N CYS A 154 14.40 -15.30 -17.43
CA CYS A 154 15.75 -14.76 -17.42
C CYS A 154 15.77 -13.25 -17.63
N TYR A 155 16.89 -12.63 -17.26
CA TYR A 155 17.32 -11.36 -17.83
C TYR A 155 18.19 -11.63 -19.05
N PHE A 156 18.04 -10.83 -20.10
CA PHE A 156 18.82 -10.96 -21.32
C PHE A 156 19.29 -9.58 -21.79
N PHE A 157 20.60 -9.35 -21.72
CA PHE A 157 21.28 -8.16 -22.20
C PHE A 157 21.73 -8.41 -23.63
N ASP A 158 21.34 -7.51 -24.53
CA ASP A 158 21.62 -7.63 -25.97
C ASP A 158 22.43 -6.43 -26.46
N GLY A 159 23.72 -6.66 -26.70
CA GLY A 159 24.70 -5.65 -27.05
C GLY A 159 25.29 -4.91 -25.84
N PHE A 160 26.54 -4.44 -25.99
CA PHE A 160 27.26 -3.71 -24.93
C PHE A 160 26.53 -2.46 -24.42
N GLN A 161 25.81 -1.77 -25.31
CA GLN A 161 25.02 -0.60 -24.94
C GLN A 161 23.93 -0.94 -23.91
N SER A 162 23.35 -2.15 -23.99
CA SER A 162 22.34 -2.62 -23.03
C SER A 162 22.89 -2.71 -21.61
N TYR A 163 24.16 -3.07 -21.44
CA TYR A 163 24.81 -3.12 -20.14
C TYR A 163 24.96 -1.71 -19.53
N LEU A 164 25.32 -0.72 -20.34
CA LEU A 164 25.52 0.66 -19.87
C LEU A 164 24.19 1.32 -19.48
N GLU A 165 23.14 1.10 -20.26
CA GLU A 165 21.80 1.63 -20.01
C GLU A 165 21.17 0.99 -18.77
N ASN A 166 21.40 -0.32 -18.56
CA ASN A 166 20.82 -1.10 -17.49
C ASN A 166 21.84 -1.49 -16.42
N PHE A 167 22.92 -0.72 -16.25
CA PHE A 167 24.02 -1.07 -15.35
C PHE A 167 23.57 -1.19 -13.90
N SER A 168 22.62 -0.37 -13.47
CA SER A 168 22.06 -0.45 -12.12
C SER A 168 21.38 -1.79 -11.85
N LEU A 169 20.69 -2.35 -12.84
CA LEU A 169 20.11 -3.69 -12.75
C LEU A 169 21.22 -4.73 -12.77
N LEU A 170 22.16 -4.66 -13.73
CA LEU A 170 23.29 -5.58 -13.83
C LEU A 170 24.05 -5.67 -12.50
N TRP A 171 24.37 -4.53 -11.88
CA TRP A 171 24.96 -4.44 -10.56
C TRP A 171 24.07 -5.10 -9.51
N LYS A 172 22.77 -4.77 -9.46
CA LYS A 172 21.81 -5.37 -8.51
C LYS A 172 21.82 -6.90 -8.56
N ILE A 173 21.94 -7.50 -9.75
CA ILE A 173 21.79 -8.96 -9.92
C ILE A 173 23.11 -9.74 -9.93
N LEU A 174 24.24 -9.12 -10.33
CA LEU A 174 25.53 -9.80 -10.50
C LEU A 174 26.67 -9.27 -9.64
N SER A 175 26.48 -8.17 -8.89
CA SER A 175 27.46 -7.77 -7.87
C SER A 175 27.63 -8.87 -6.81
N PRO A 176 28.77 -8.89 -6.09
CA PRO A 176 28.97 -9.81 -4.97
C PRO A 176 27.82 -9.81 -3.96
N GLU A 177 27.30 -8.63 -3.62
CA GLU A 177 26.15 -8.47 -2.73
C GLU A 177 24.86 -8.96 -3.37
N GLY A 178 24.65 -8.64 -4.66
CA GLY A 178 23.48 -9.07 -5.41
C GLY A 178 23.34 -10.58 -5.47
N ILE A 179 24.46 -11.27 -5.69
CA ILE A 179 24.52 -12.74 -5.72
C ILE A 179 24.38 -13.32 -4.29
N GLU A 180 25.07 -12.76 -3.29
CA GLU A 180 24.96 -13.21 -1.89
C GLU A 180 23.51 -13.13 -1.39
N GLU A 181 22.81 -12.03 -1.69
CA GLU A 181 21.42 -11.80 -1.29
C GLU A 181 20.39 -12.51 -2.20
N ASN A 182 20.85 -13.25 -3.21
CA ASN A 182 20.00 -13.94 -4.19
C ASN A 182 19.00 -13.00 -4.90
N ARG A 183 19.40 -11.75 -5.19
CA ARG A 183 18.49 -10.73 -5.76
C ARG A 183 17.92 -11.16 -7.11
N ALA A 184 18.77 -11.67 -8.00
CA ALA A 184 18.35 -12.17 -9.31
C ALA A 184 17.29 -13.29 -9.18
N TYR A 185 17.54 -14.24 -8.27
CA TYR A 185 16.61 -15.31 -7.98
C TYR A 185 15.27 -14.76 -7.45
N ARG A 186 15.29 -13.84 -6.48
CA ARG A 186 14.05 -13.27 -5.93
C ARG A 186 13.25 -12.50 -6.98
N ASP A 187 13.90 -11.66 -7.78
CA ASP A 187 13.25 -10.86 -8.82
C ASP A 187 12.60 -11.75 -9.89
N ILE A 188 13.33 -12.74 -10.40
CA ILE A 188 12.80 -13.67 -11.41
C ILE A 188 11.66 -14.53 -10.81
N ALA A 189 11.79 -15.01 -9.58
CA ALA A 189 10.74 -15.81 -8.94
C ALA A 189 9.44 -15.01 -8.71
N LEU A 190 9.56 -13.74 -8.33
CA LEU A 190 8.42 -12.82 -8.17
C LEU A 190 7.71 -12.53 -9.50
N HIS A 191 8.44 -12.51 -10.62
CA HIS A 191 7.84 -12.33 -11.93
C HIS A 191 7.01 -13.55 -12.35
N ARG A 192 7.55 -14.76 -12.15
CA ARG A 192 6.86 -16.02 -12.46
C ARG A 192 5.58 -16.23 -11.66
N SER A 193 5.63 -15.87 -10.38
CA SER A 193 4.48 -15.94 -9.47
C SER A 193 4.48 -14.69 -8.60
N PRO A 194 3.74 -13.63 -8.98
CA PRO A 194 3.55 -12.49 -8.11
C PRO A 194 2.88 -13.01 -6.85
N ARG A 195 3.65 -13.18 -5.77
CA ARG A 195 3.12 -13.62 -4.49
C ARG A 195 2.09 -12.60 -4.07
N ILE A 196 0.82 -12.98 -4.13
CA ILE A 196 -0.22 -12.29 -3.38
C ILE A 196 0.29 -12.31 -1.93
N PRO A 197 0.43 -11.16 -1.26
CA PRO A 197 0.84 -11.15 0.13
C PRO A 197 -0.03 -12.14 0.90
N PRO A 198 0.57 -13.03 1.72
CA PRO A 198 -0.22 -13.93 2.55
C PRO A 198 -1.22 -13.09 3.36
N LYS A 199 -2.43 -13.62 3.58
CA LYS A 199 -3.42 -12.86 4.36
C LYS A 199 -2.82 -12.59 5.74
N ALA A 200 -3.01 -11.38 6.29
CA ALA A 200 -2.51 -11.07 7.63
C ALA A 200 -3.02 -12.05 8.72
N SER A 201 -4.13 -12.73 8.46
CA SER A 201 -4.65 -13.83 9.29
C SER A 201 -3.69 -15.03 9.37
N GLU A 202 -2.87 -15.28 8.36
CA GLU A 202 -1.87 -16.38 8.35
C GLU A 202 -0.71 -16.12 9.32
N THR A 203 -0.39 -14.86 9.59
CA THR A 203 0.60 -14.48 10.62
C THR A 203 0.04 -14.52 12.05
N ILE A 204 -1.28 -14.64 12.21
CA ILE A 204 -1.89 -14.77 13.53
C ILE A 204 -1.88 -16.24 13.92
N ALA A 205 -1.01 -16.60 14.86
CA ALA A 205 -0.84 -17.99 15.31
C ALA A 205 -2.16 -18.67 15.75
N ASP A 206 -3.10 -17.90 16.32
CA ASP A 206 -4.43 -18.39 16.65
C ASP A 206 -5.48 -17.26 16.53
N PRO A 207 -6.16 -17.13 15.37
CA PRO A 207 -7.10 -16.05 15.12
C PRO A 207 -8.45 -16.25 15.82
N MET A 208 -8.76 -17.48 16.24
CA MET A 208 -10.02 -17.81 16.92
C MET A 208 -9.89 -17.91 18.43
N ARG A 209 -8.67 -17.78 18.97
CA ARG A 209 -8.46 -17.75 20.42
C ARG A 209 -9.17 -16.57 21.05
N TYR A 210 -9.93 -16.85 22.09
CA TYR A 210 -10.42 -15.83 23.00
C TYR A 210 -9.22 -15.13 23.66
N ARG A 211 -8.99 -13.86 23.30
CA ARG A 211 -7.91 -13.06 23.87
C ARG A 211 -8.42 -12.36 25.12
N TYR A 212 -7.81 -12.68 26.25
CA TYR A 212 -7.97 -11.88 27.47
C TYR A 212 -7.30 -10.53 27.26
N ARG A 213 -7.89 -9.48 27.85
CA ARG A 213 -7.30 -8.15 27.81
C ARG A 213 -5.97 -8.20 28.55
N SER A 214 -4.92 -7.72 27.91
CA SER A 214 -3.63 -7.57 28.56
C SER A 214 -3.58 -6.27 29.36
N ASP A 215 -2.71 -6.20 30.36
CA ASP A 215 -2.44 -4.96 31.11
C ASP A 215 -2.05 -3.82 30.16
N PHE A 216 -1.34 -4.13 29.07
CA PHE A 216 -1.01 -3.16 28.02
C PHE A 216 -2.25 -2.61 27.32
N GLN A 217 -3.24 -3.45 26.99
CA GLN A 217 -4.49 -3.00 26.39
C GLN A 217 -5.32 -2.17 27.36
N GLU A 218 -5.38 -2.55 28.64
CA GLU A 218 -6.06 -1.74 29.66
C GLU A 218 -5.34 -0.40 29.86
N ASN A 219 -4.01 -0.37 29.86
CA ASN A 219 -3.23 0.88 29.93
C ASN A 219 -3.47 1.79 28.72
N ILE A 220 -3.47 1.24 27.51
CA ILE A 220 -3.81 2.01 26.30
C ILE A 220 -5.24 2.52 26.38
N ARG A 221 -6.18 1.71 26.87
CA ARG A 221 -7.58 2.12 27.02
C ARG A 221 -7.70 3.27 28.01
N THR A 222 -7.09 3.17 29.18
CA THR A 222 -7.06 4.23 30.19
C THR A 222 -6.44 5.50 29.62
N LEU A 223 -5.30 5.40 28.93
CA LEU A 223 -4.66 6.54 28.26
C LEU A 223 -5.57 7.16 27.20
N ALA A 224 -6.22 6.35 26.37
CA ALA A 224 -7.14 6.83 25.35
C ALA A 224 -8.36 7.51 25.98
N THR A 225 -8.93 6.95 27.05
CA THR A 225 -10.04 7.57 27.79
C THR A 225 -9.63 8.92 28.37
N LEU A 226 -8.50 9.01 29.08
CA LEU A 226 -8.02 10.26 29.65
C LEU A 226 -7.79 11.34 28.58
N LEU A 227 -7.13 10.97 27.47
CA LEU A 227 -6.83 11.91 26.39
C LEU A 227 -8.09 12.36 25.64
N LEU A 228 -9.05 11.45 25.40
CA LEU A 228 -10.25 11.77 24.64
C LEU A 228 -11.29 12.53 25.50
N GLU A 229 -11.41 12.22 26.79
CA GLU A 229 -12.26 12.97 27.73
C GLU A 229 -11.77 14.42 27.86
N GLU A 230 -10.46 14.65 27.96
CA GLU A 230 -9.89 15.99 28.05
C GLU A 230 -10.18 16.84 26.79
N ILE A 231 -10.18 16.22 25.61
CA ILE A 231 -10.57 16.87 24.34
C ILE A 231 -12.08 17.16 24.31
N GLU A 232 -12.88 16.23 24.84
CA GLU A 232 -14.33 16.39 24.93
C GLU A 232 -14.78 17.44 25.94
N ASP A 233 -13.97 17.86 26.91
CA ASP A 233 -14.30 18.90 27.89
C ASP A 233 -13.76 20.30 27.53
N ASN A 234 -12.63 20.38 26.81
CA ASN A 234 -12.03 21.65 26.43
C ASN A 234 -12.61 22.23 25.13
N ARG A 235 -13.42 23.29 25.25
CA ARG A 235 -14.14 23.92 24.12
C ARG A 235 -13.21 24.46 23.01
N GLU A 236 -12.04 24.97 23.35
CA GLU A 236 -11.09 25.53 22.37
C GLU A 236 -10.39 24.42 21.57
N VAL A 237 -9.95 23.35 22.26
CA VAL A 237 -9.28 22.20 21.63
C VAL A 237 -10.26 21.40 20.78
N ARG A 238 -11.52 21.28 21.22
CA ARG A 238 -12.58 20.54 20.53
C ARG A 238 -12.77 21.04 19.09
N LYS A 239 -12.76 22.36 18.86
CA LYS A 239 -12.89 22.95 17.52
C LYS A 239 -11.71 22.56 16.61
N SER A 240 -10.47 22.66 17.11
CA SER A 240 -9.28 22.23 16.34
C SER A 240 -9.27 20.73 16.08
N PHE A 241 -9.69 19.91 17.05
CA PHE A 241 -9.75 18.47 16.94
C PHE A 241 -10.70 18.02 15.83
N TYR A 242 -11.93 18.52 15.80
CA TYR A 242 -12.87 18.18 14.73
C TYR A 242 -12.46 18.74 13.37
N ARG A 243 -11.78 19.89 13.31
CA ARG A 243 -11.24 20.41 12.05
C ARG A 243 -10.14 19.51 11.47
N ASP A 244 -9.21 19.06 12.30
CA ASP A 244 -7.97 18.42 11.85
C ASP A 244 -8.05 16.88 11.85
N CYS A 245 -8.93 16.30 12.66
CA CYS A 245 -9.04 14.85 12.85
C CYS A 245 -10.35 14.23 12.35
N TYR A 246 -11.33 15.01 11.90
CA TYR A 246 -12.57 14.47 11.34
C TYR A 246 -12.36 13.96 9.91
N VAL A 247 -12.40 12.64 9.73
CA VAL A 247 -12.27 12.01 8.42
C VAL A 247 -13.62 12.03 7.70
N SER A 248 -13.77 12.93 6.73
CA SER A 248 -14.95 12.96 5.87
C SER A 248 -14.92 11.76 4.91
N VAL A 249 -15.68 10.71 5.20
CA VAL A 249 -15.96 9.67 4.20
C VAL A 249 -16.84 10.28 3.09
N ASP A 250 -16.61 9.97 1.81
CA ASP A 250 -17.36 10.57 0.69
C ASP A 250 -18.90 10.40 0.79
N ALA A 251 -19.37 9.35 1.46
CA ALA A 251 -20.79 9.17 1.80
C ALA A 251 -21.30 10.18 2.84
N ASN A 252 -20.47 10.56 3.83
CA ASN A 252 -20.80 11.57 4.84
C ASN A 252 -20.82 12.99 4.29
N ASN A 253 -20.06 13.29 3.23
CA ASN A 253 -20.11 14.60 2.57
C ASN A 253 -21.49 14.87 1.93
N ARG A 254 -22.13 13.84 1.34
CA ARG A 254 -23.49 13.95 0.81
C ARG A 254 -24.51 14.21 1.92
N HIS A 255 -24.41 13.50 3.05
CA HIS A 255 -25.31 13.72 4.19
C HIS A 255 -25.08 15.09 4.85
N THR A 256 -23.83 15.55 4.96
CA THR A 256 -23.51 16.87 5.53
C THR A 256 -24.05 18.01 4.66
N LEU A 257 -23.91 17.91 3.32
CA LEU A 257 -24.47 18.90 2.40
C LEU A 257 -26.01 18.93 2.44
N LEU A 258 -26.65 17.75 2.48
CA LEU A 258 -28.10 17.66 2.65
C LEU A 258 -28.56 18.27 3.98
N SER A 259 -27.88 17.98 5.08
CA SER A 259 -28.18 18.58 6.40
C SER A 259 -28.02 20.10 6.37
N LYS A 260 -26.94 20.63 5.78
CA LYS A 260 -26.76 22.08 5.60
C LYS A 260 -27.86 22.70 4.75
N GLN A 261 -28.27 22.04 3.65
CA GLN A 261 -29.36 22.52 2.80
C GLN A 261 -30.70 22.53 3.54
N ILE A 262 -30.99 21.50 4.34
CA ILE A 262 -32.21 21.43 5.17
C ILE A 262 -32.22 22.58 6.19
N ILE A 263 -31.10 22.80 6.89
CA ILE A 263 -30.97 23.87 7.89
C ILE A 263 -31.10 25.25 7.21
N ASN A 264 -30.38 25.48 6.11
CA ASN A 264 -30.39 26.75 5.40
C ASN A 264 -31.77 27.08 4.78
N ASN A 265 -32.47 26.08 4.23
CA ASN A 265 -33.83 26.27 3.70
C ASN A 265 -34.86 26.57 4.80
N ARG A 266 -34.65 26.08 6.03
CA ARG A 266 -35.49 26.45 7.18
C ARG A 266 -35.28 27.92 7.56
N TYR A 267 -34.02 28.38 7.63
CA TYR A 267 -33.72 29.76 8.01
C TYR A 267 -34.22 30.80 7.01
N LYS A 268 -34.12 30.51 5.70
CA LYS A 268 -34.68 31.38 4.66
C LYS A 268 -36.18 31.64 4.85
N ARG A 269 -36.93 30.69 5.42
CA ARG A 269 -38.37 30.85 5.70
C ARG A 269 -38.71 31.50 7.04
N VAL A 270 -37.79 31.52 8.01
CA VAL A 270 -37.99 32.23 9.29
C VAL A 270 -37.69 33.73 9.12
N ALA A 271 -36.76 34.09 8.23
CA ALA A 271 -36.43 35.48 7.91
C ALA A 271 -37.51 36.19 7.08
N ASP A 272 -38.22 35.47 6.21
CA ASP A 272 -39.38 36.00 5.46
C ASP A 272 -40.69 35.70 6.21
N ASN A 273 -41.13 36.65 7.03
CA ASN A 273 -42.43 36.76 7.73
C ASN A 273 -43.31 35.50 7.81
N GLY A 274 -43.38 34.94 9.01
CA GLY A 274 -43.91 33.62 9.32
C GLY A 274 -45.34 33.31 8.83
N VAL A 275 -45.48 32.11 8.30
CA VAL A 275 -46.77 31.45 8.10
C VAL A 275 -46.76 30.15 8.92
N ALA A 276 -47.59 30.11 9.96
CA ALA A 276 -47.86 28.90 10.73
C ALA A 276 -48.56 27.84 9.83
N PRO A 277 -48.26 26.54 9.99
CA PRO A 277 -48.77 25.53 9.05
C PRO A 277 -50.28 25.29 9.24
N LYS A 278 -51.04 25.41 8.13
CA LYS A 278 -52.43 24.92 8.03
C LYS A 278 -52.43 23.38 8.05
N LYS A 279 -53.43 22.80 8.72
CA LYS A 279 -53.70 21.35 8.72
C LYS A 279 -53.91 20.83 7.29
N LEU A 280 -53.20 19.76 6.92
CA LEU A 280 -53.30 19.09 5.63
C LEU A 280 -54.59 18.24 5.58
N ASN A 281 -55.47 18.48 4.61
CA ASN A 281 -56.52 17.54 4.23
C ASN A 281 -55.97 16.59 3.16
N LEU A 282 -56.04 15.29 3.43
CA LEU A 282 -55.59 14.24 2.52
C LEU A 282 -56.64 14.02 1.43
N THR A 283 -56.29 14.28 0.17
CA THR A 283 -57.05 13.82 -1.00
C THR A 283 -56.24 12.77 -1.76
N LYS A 284 -56.88 11.63 -2.04
CA LYS A 284 -56.35 10.52 -2.84
C LYS A 284 -56.18 10.95 -4.31
N GLY A 285 -55.06 10.57 -4.94
CA GLY A 285 -54.84 10.71 -6.38
C GLY A 285 -53.81 9.70 -6.90
N ASN A 286 -54.08 9.13 -8.07
CA ASN A 286 -53.54 7.89 -8.64
C ASN A 286 -52.09 7.92 -9.16
N THR A 287 -51.59 6.69 -9.30
CA THR A 287 -50.39 6.18 -9.99
C THR A 287 -50.12 6.75 -11.39
N ASP A 288 -48.87 7.15 -11.66
CA ASP A 288 -47.93 6.52 -12.61
C ASP A 288 -46.86 7.51 -13.13
N GLY A 289 -45.61 7.04 -13.24
CA GLY A 289 -44.56 7.66 -14.04
C GLY A 289 -43.62 8.60 -13.31
N GLY A 290 -42.31 8.33 -13.42
CA GLY A 290 -41.23 9.05 -12.75
C GLY A 290 -41.28 10.56 -12.94
N GLY A 291 -41.40 11.28 -11.82
CA GLY A 291 -41.27 12.72 -11.73
C GLY A 291 -40.63 13.06 -10.39
N ILE A 292 -39.61 13.91 -10.43
CA ILE A 292 -38.98 14.52 -9.25
C ILE A 292 -40.09 15.25 -8.50
N PHE A 293 -40.47 14.73 -7.32
CA PHE A 293 -41.45 15.36 -6.45
C PHE A 293 -40.87 16.67 -5.88
N SER A 294 -41.01 17.77 -6.63
CA SER A 294 -40.97 19.12 -6.10
C SER A 294 -42.40 19.51 -5.72
N ASP A 295 -42.89 18.93 -4.62
CA ASP A 295 -44.21 19.28 -4.09
C ASP A 295 -44.02 20.33 -2.98
N PRO A 296 -44.40 21.60 -3.20
CA PRO A 296 -44.24 22.68 -2.21
C PRO A 296 -45.04 22.43 -0.92
N GLU A 297 -46.02 21.52 -0.95
CA GLU A 297 -46.77 21.06 0.24
C GLU A 297 -45.96 20.09 1.12
N LEU A 298 -45.07 19.27 0.53
CA LEU A 298 -44.12 18.43 1.28
C LEU A 298 -43.04 19.29 1.98
N GLU A 299 -42.61 20.39 1.36
CA GLU A 299 -41.65 21.32 1.99
C GLU A 299 -42.20 22.02 3.24
N GLY A 300 -43.52 22.24 3.32
CA GLY A 300 -44.18 22.75 4.51
C GLY A 300 -44.18 21.75 5.68
N ALA A 301 -44.32 20.45 5.39
CA ALA A 301 -44.43 19.39 6.39
C ALA A 301 -43.11 19.03 7.08
N PHE A 302 -41.95 19.33 6.48
CA PHE A 302 -40.62 19.09 7.07
C PHE A 302 -40.11 20.23 7.97
N SER A 303 -40.82 21.37 8.01
CA SER A 303 -40.39 22.57 8.75
C SER A 303 -40.52 22.45 10.27
N SER A 304 -41.46 21.65 10.76
CA SER A 304 -41.77 21.47 12.19
C SER A 304 -41.38 20.10 12.75
N ARG A 305 -40.72 19.25 11.95
CA ARG A 305 -40.37 17.89 12.36
C ARG A 305 -38.93 17.82 12.91
N PRO A 306 -38.74 17.28 14.13
CA PRO A 306 -37.42 17.03 14.66
C PRO A 306 -36.68 16.02 13.76
N VAL A 307 -35.40 16.27 13.50
CA VAL A 307 -34.54 15.33 12.77
C VAL A 307 -33.88 14.42 13.78
N VAL A 308 -34.19 13.13 13.72
CA VAL A 308 -33.62 12.11 14.61
C VAL A 308 -32.66 11.27 13.78
N VAL A 309 -31.39 11.23 14.20
CA VAL A 309 -30.38 10.36 13.58
C VAL A 309 -30.25 9.10 14.44
N LEU A 310 -30.70 7.97 13.88
CA LEU A 310 -30.66 6.66 14.51
C LEU A 310 -29.47 5.85 13.99
N GLY A 311 -28.91 4.99 14.83
CA GLY A 311 -27.85 4.06 14.45
C GLY A 311 -27.20 3.41 15.66
N ASP A 312 -26.37 2.40 15.41
CA ASP A 312 -25.72 1.62 16.46
C ASP A 312 -24.68 2.43 17.25
N VAL A 313 -24.33 1.98 18.46
CA VAL A 313 -23.30 2.62 19.29
C VAL A 313 -21.95 2.56 18.54
N GLY A 314 -21.21 3.67 18.54
CA GLY A 314 -19.87 3.74 17.92
C GLY A 314 -19.83 4.11 16.44
N VAL A 315 -20.98 4.24 15.75
CA VAL A 315 -21.01 4.63 14.31
C VAL A 315 -20.75 6.13 14.05
N GLY A 316 -20.37 6.91 15.07
CA GLY A 316 -19.97 8.31 14.92
C GLY A 316 -21.10 9.35 14.88
N LYS A 317 -22.32 9.02 15.33
CA LYS A 317 -23.46 9.97 15.34
C LYS A 317 -23.19 11.25 16.14
N THR A 318 -22.57 11.11 17.32
CA THR A 318 -22.23 12.24 18.18
C THR A 318 -21.17 13.11 17.52
N SER A 319 -20.09 12.49 17.02
CA SER A 319 -19.03 13.18 16.28
C SER A 319 -19.55 13.90 15.03
N PHE A 320 -20.57 13.35 14.35
CA PHE A 320 -21.23 13.99 13.21
C PHE A 320 -21.94 15.29 13.61
N PHE A 321 -22.73 15.27 14.69
CA PHE A 321 -23.44 16.47 15.16
C PHE A 321 -22.49 17.53 15.71
N GLU A 322 -21.45 17.12 16.44
CA GLU A 322 -20.40 18.05 16.92
C GLU A 322 -19.70 18.73 15.75
N ASN A 323 -19.24 17.97 14.75
CA ASN A 323 -18.65 18.53 13.55
C ASN A 323 -19.65 19.41 12.76
N LEU A 324 -20.92 19.02 12.69
CA LEU A 324 -21.97 19.82 12.04
C LEU A 324 -22.15 21.17 12.76
N SER A 325 -22.13 21.18 14.10
CA SER A 325 -22.26 22.41 14.90
C SER A 325 -21.15 23.42 14.61
N PHE A 326 -19.89 22.95 14.44
CA PHE A 326 -18.76 23.81 14.09
C PHE A 326 -18.78 24.29 12.63
N GLN A 327 -19.56 23.64 11.76
CA GLN A 327 -19.64 23.94 10.33
C GLN A 327 -20.86 24.79 9.94
N ILE A 328 -21.77 25.05 10.88
CA ILE A 328 -22.93 25.93 10.69
C ILE A 328 -22.51 27.37 11.03
N ASP A 329 -22.99 28.35 10.26
CA ASP A 329 -22.70 29.77 10.49
C ASP A 329 -23.21 30.24 11.86
N GLU A 330 -22.51 31.17 12.52
CA GLU A 330 -22.81 31.62 13.89
C GLU A 330 -24.27 32.10 14.06
N SER A 331 -24.84 32.75 13.05
CA SER A 331 -26.24 33.22 13.05
C SER A 331 -27.28 32.09 13.05
N GLN A 332 -26.93 30.93 12.47
CA GLN A 332 -27.77 29.73 12.43
C GLN A 332 -27.49 28.82 13.63
N HIS A 333 -26.32 28.94 14.26
CA HIS A 333 -25.97 28.20 15.45
C HIS A 333 -26.82 28.65 16.66
N ASP A 334 -27.05 29.95 16.82
CA ASP A 334 -27.83 30.52 17.95
C ASP A 334 -29.31 30.13 17.96
N ASN A 335 -29.88 29.81 16.79
CA ASN A 335 -31.27 29.39 16.65
C ASN A 335 -31.44 27.86 16.52
N THR A 336 -30.36 27.08 16.60
CA THR A 336 -30.40 25.62 16.49
C THR A 336 -30.22 24.98 17.86
N ILE A 337 -31.18 24.14 18.28
CA ILE A 337 -31.08 23.37 19.52
C ILE A 337 -30.61 21.96 19.17
N PHE A 338 -29.42 21.59 19.63
CA PHE A 338 -28.93 20.20 19.59
C PHE A 338 -29.32 19.49 20.88
N LEU A 339 -30.13 18.45 20.75
CA LEU A 339 -30.51 17.56 21.87
C LEU A 339 -29.74 16.26 21.73
N HIS A 340 -28.78 16.04 22.62
CA HIS A 340 -28.08 14.77 22.74
C HIS A 340 -28.76 13.91 23.81
N LEU A 341 -29.34 12.79 23.39
CA LEU A 341 -29.99 11.82 24.27
C LEU A 341 -29.10 10.58 24.38
N ASN A 342 -28.30 10.49 25.44
CA ASN A 342 -27.48 9.33 25.73
C ASN A 342 -28.20 8.42 26.73
N LEU A 343 -28.89 7.39 26.22
CA LEU A 343 -29.62 6.42 27.03
C LEU A 343 -28.73 5.32 27.63
N GLY A 344 -27.39 5.39 27.48
CA GLY A 344 -26.47 4.29 27.77
C GLY A 344 -25.46 4.52 28.89
N GLN A 345 -25.40 5.71 29.51
CA GLN A 345 -24.40 6.01 30.55
C GLN A 345 -24.75 5.46 31.94
N GLN A 346 -26.04 5.21 32.22
CA GLN A 346 -26.48 4.43 33.38
C GLN A 346 -27.51 3.41 32.90
N GLY A 347 -27.23 2.13 33.12
CA GLY A 347 -28.22 1.08 32.87
C GLY A 347 -29.39 1.24 33.84
N SER A 348 -30.43 1.96 33.44
CA SER A 348 -31.67 2.01 34.20
C SER A 348 -32.55 0.82 33.82
N ILE A 349 -32.29 -0.33 34.42
CA ILE A 349 -33.36 -1.34 34.57
C ILE A 349 -34.22 -0.83 35.73
N ALA A 350 -35.17 0.05 35.41
CA ALA A 350 -36.25 0.42 36.31
C ALA A 350 -37.56 0.21 35.55
N THR A 351 -38.43 -0.63 36.11
CA THR A 351 -39.72 -1.04 35.55
C THR A 351 -40.79 0.06 35.60
N ASP A 352 -40.44 1.29 35.96
CA ASP A 352 -41.38 2.40 35.97
C ASP A 352 -40.71 3.72 35.53
N LEU A 353 -41.19 4.27 34.40
CA LEU A 353 -40.62 5.38 33.65
C LEU A 353 -40.97 6.77 34.22
N ARG A 354 -41.61 6.84 35.40
CA ARG A 354 -42.11 8.12 35.96
C ARG A 354 -41.12 8.83 36.87
N VAL A 355 -40.04 8.18 37.27
CA VAL A 355 -39.07 8.75 38.21
C VAL A 355 -37.68 8.35 37.77
N ASN A 356 -37.10 9.06 36.79
CA ASN A 356 -35.65 9.16 36.64
C ASN A 356 -35.31 10.41 35.83
N GLY A 357 -34.57 11.31 36.45
CA GLY A 357 -33.96 12.45 35.78
C GLY A 357 -32.89 11.96 34.82
N GLY A 358 -33.28 11.65 33.59
CA GLY A 358 -32.32 11.57 32.49
C GLY A 358 -31.62 12.91 32.37
N ALA A 359 -30.29 12.90 32.33
CA ALA A 359 -29.52 14.10 32.07
C ALA A 359 -29.79 14.54 30.62
N ILE A 360 -30.79 15.40 30.44
CA ILE A 360 -31.00 16.13 29.20
C ILE A 360 -29.97 17.25 29.21
N SER A 361 -28.84 17.03 28.56
CA SER A 361 -27.92 18.14 28.26
C SER A 361 -28.51 18.92 27.08
N CYS A 362 -29.04 20.10 27.39
CA CYS A 362 -29.47 21.08 26.41
C CYS A 362 -28.36 22.12 26.28
N GLN A 363 -27.57 22.05 25.23
CA GLN A 363 -26.64 23.13 24.90
C GLN A 363 -27.40 24.18 24.10
N ARG A 364 -27.79 25.27 24.78
CA ARG A 364 -28.17 26.52 24.11
C ARG A 364 -26.89 27.27 23.77
N ALA A 365 -26.74 27.66 22.51
CA ALA A 365 -25.73 28.62 22.13
C ALA A 365 -26.11 30.00 22.72
N ALA A 366 -25.24 30.50 23.60
CA ALA A 366 -25.23 31.81 24.25
C ALA A 366 -26.36 32.15 25.25
N GLN A 367 -25.99 32.18 26.54
CA GLN A 367 -26.37 33.29 27.43
C GLN A 367 -25.18 33.67 28.31
N ASN A 368 -24.92 34.98 28.39
CA ASN A 368 -23.94 35.63 29.27
C ASN A 368 -23.99 35.07 30.72
N PRO A 369 -22.85 35.04 31.44
CA PRO A 369 -22.78 34.52 32.80
C PRO A 369 -23.31 35.54 33.81
N ALA A 370 -24.61 35.78 33.82
CA ALA A 370 -25.27 36.59 34.85
C ALA A 370 -26.80 36.34 34.87
N SER A 371 -27.24 35.14 35.23
CA SER A 371 -28.54 34.88 35.87
C SER A 371 -28.79 33.37 35.98
N SER A 372 -28.30 32.77 37.06
CA SER A 372 -28.81 31.48 37.53
C SER A 372 -30.15 31.73 38.23
N SER A 373 -31.28 31.45 37.59
CA SER A 373 -32.54 31.21 38.29
C SER A 373 -32.77 29.70 38.42
N VAL A 374 -32.52 29.20 39.62
CA VAL A 374 -32.98 27.88 40.05
C VAL A 374 -34.50 27.97 40.20
N ILE A 375 -35.25 27.27 39.34
CA ILE A 375 -36.69 27.09 39.54
C ILE A 375 -36.87 25.92 40.51
N GLY A 376 -36.93 26.22 41.80
CA GLY A 376 -37.34 25.27 42.84
C GLY A 376 -38.87 25.13 42.85
N ALA A 377 -39.36 23.91 42.80
CA ALA A 377 -40.77 23.60 43.06
C ALA A 377 -41.05 23.72 44.58
N PRO A 378 -42.25 24.17 45.00
CA PRO A 378 -42.58 24.35 46.40
C PRO A 378 -42.80 23.00 47.11
N ALA A 379 -42.36 22.93 48.36
CA ALA A 379 -42.62 21.82 49.26
C ALA A 379 -44.04 21.97 49.84
N ASP A 380 -44.98 21.15 49.36
CA ASP A 380 -46.25 20.93 50.05
C ASP A 380 -46.19 19.65 50.87
N ALA A 381 -46.61 19.81 52.12
CA ALA A 381 -46.66 18.83 53.19
C ALA A 381 -47.58 17.64 52.87
N LEU A 382 -47.15 16.46 53.29
CA LEU A 382 -48.04 15.32 53.52
C LEU A 382 -48.27 15.17 55.04
N PRO A 383 -49.48 14.76 55.47
CA PRO A 383 -49.80 14.59 56.87
C PRO A 383 -49.33 13.22 57.37
N MET A 384 -48.52 13.22 58.44
CA MET A 384 -48.80 12.60 59.75
C MET A 384 -47.73 13.03 60.73
#